data_AF-A0A3C0ITE5-F1
#
_entry.id   AF-A0A3C0ITE5-F1
#
_cell.length_a   1.000
_cell.length_b   1.000
_cell.length_c   1.000
_cell.angle_alpha   90.00
_cell.angle_beta   90.00
_cell.angle_gamma   90.00
#
_symmetry.space_group_name_H-M   'P 1'
#
loop_
_entity.id
_entity.type
_entity.pdbx_description
1 polymer ?
#
loop_
_entity_poly.entity_id
_entity_poly.type
_entity_poly.pdbx_seq_one_letter_code
_entity_poly.pdbx_strand_id
1 'polypeptide(L)'
;MKKFGFLLAAFIYVSVAIAQNVKVYPTNWWVGMKHNKVQLLLRGDSTLGAHIPTIKYAGVQLTSYNKLDNGKYLAVNVTIAPNAKPGNVPIELKRGSSTQTINWPLLARRKGKGSSFAQGVTSSDFIYLIMPDRFSNGDPTNDRIAGMRDQSLNRDTVFNRHGGDLQGIQNNLGYLQAMGVTSLWLNPVLENDMPDRTEHGYAFTDHYTVDPRLGGDKAYQALIDAVHARGMKIIQDAVYNHVGSYHWFFLDKPTKDWFHEWPTYTNTTYKEQPLFDAYAAQKDYKQMADGWFTKQMPDLNQSNPYVANFLIQHALWTVEKFGIDGWRIDTYAYNDLAFMNRCNKALLDEYPKLSIFGETWVHG
;
A
#
# COMPACT_ATOMS: atom_id res chain seq x y z
N MET A 1 -29.45 -22.30 -69.28
CA MET A 1 -29.96 -21.67 -68.04
C MET A 1 -29.73 -22.66 -66.90
N LYS A 2 -29.03 -22.45 -65.78
CA LYS A 2 -28.28 -21.37 -65.13
C LYS A 2 -27.18 -22.10 -64.31
N LYS A 3 -25.94 -21.61 -64.31
CA LYS A 3 -24.86 -22.13 -63.44
C LYS A 3 -25.09 -21.61 -62.01
N PHE A 4 -25.14 -22.50 -61.01
CA PHE A 4 -25.06 -22.12 -59.60
C PHE A 4 -23.66 -22.49 -59.07
N GLY A 5 -22.84 -21.47 -58.84
CA GLY A 5 -21.57 -21.59 -58.13
C GLY A 5 -21.81 -21.40 -56.64
N PHE A 6 -21.42 -22.37 -55.82
CA PHE A 6 -21.33 -22.22 -54.37
C PHE A 6 -20.08 -21.43 -54.02
N LEU A 7 -20.25 -20.19 -53.54
CA LEU A 7 -19.19 -19.40 -52.92
C LEU A 7 -19.15 -19.74 -51.42
N LEU A 8 -18.10 -20.45 -51.01
CA LEU A 8 -17.80 -20.74 -49.61
C LEU A 8 -17.20 -19.47 -48.98
N ALA A 9 -17.98 -18.75 -48.18
CA ALA A 9 -17.49 -17.59 -47.43
C ALA A 9 -16.68 -18.08 -46.22
N ALA A 10 -15.36 -17.94 -46.29
CA ALA A 10 -14.48 -18.17 -45.15
C ALA A 10 -14.64 -17.02 -44.14
N PHE A 11 -15.29 -17.29 -43.00
CA PHE A 11 -15.31 -16.38 -41.85
C PHE A 11 -13.92 -16.35 -41.23
N ILE A 12 -13.16 -15.29 -41.52
CA ILE A 12 -11.93 -14.96 -40.80
C ILE A 12 -12.35 -14.47 -39.41
N TYR A 13 -12.20 -15.33 -38.40
CA TYR A 13 -12.25 -14.93 -37.00
C TYR A 13 -11.02 -14.05 -36.71
N VAL A 14 -11.21 -12.74 -36.77
CA VAL A 14 -10.24 -11.79 -36.22
C VAL A 14 -10.41 -11.81 -34.70
N SER A 15 -9.57 -12.57 -34.02
CA SER A 15 -9.43 -12.48 -32.56
C SER A 15 -8.81 -11.13 -32.23
N VAL A 16 -9.63 -10.16 -31.86
CA VAL A 16 -9.16 -8.91 -31.26
C VAL A 16 -8.61 -9.29 -29.88
N ALA A 17 -7.30 -9.43 -29.76
CA ALA A 17 -6.64 -9.61 -28.48
C ALA A 17 -6.81 -8.31 -27.68
N ILE A 18 -7.74 -8.31 -26.72
CA ILE A 18 -7.82 -7.25 -25.73
C ILE A 18 -6.50 -7.25 -24.96
N ALA A 19 -5.80 -6.12 -24.98
CA ALA A 19 -4.58 -5.95 -24.19
C ALA A 19 -4.90 -6.14 -22.71
N GLN A 20 -4.23 -7.09 -22.07
CA GLN A 20 -4.41 -7.38 -20.66
C GLN A 20 -4.04 -6.16 -19.82
N ASN A 21 -4.88 -5.75 -18.87
CA ASN A 21 -4.47 -4.72 -17.91
C ASN A 21 -3.52 -5.37 -16.89
N VAL A 22 -2.31 -4.81 -16.77
CA VAL A 22 -1.29 -5.28 -15.83
C VAL A 22 -0.86 -4.12 -14.97
N LYS A 23 -1.08 -4.24 -13.66
CA LYS A 23 -0.60 -3.31 -12.64
C LYS A 23 0.76 -3.76 -12.13
N VAL A 24 1.60 -2.81 -11.74
CA VAL A 24 2.95 -3.04 -11.21
C VAL A 24 3.05 -2.37 -9.84
N TYR A 25 3.54 -3.09 -8.83
CA TYR A 25 3.77 -2.57 -7.49
C TYR A 25 5.22 -2.79 -7.04
N PRO A 26 5.91 -1.80 -6.46
CA PRO A 26 5.46 -0.43 -6.26
C PRO A 26 5.14 0.26 -7.60
N THR A 27 4.22 1.22 -7.58
CA THR A 27 3.71 1.89 -8.80
C THR A 27 4.78 2.68 -9.54
N ASN A 28 5.86 3.03 -8.84
CA ASN A 28 7.11 3.58 -9.38
C ASN A 28 8.26 3.27 -8.40
N TRP A 29 9.49 3.63 -8.78
CA TRP A 29 10.61 3.73 -7.84
C TRP A 29 11.48 4.95 -8.14
N TRP A 30 12.62 5.08 -7.46
CA TRP A 30 13.53 6.21 -7.63
C TRP A 30 14.98 5.77 -7.83
N VAL A 31 15.71 6.52 -8.66
CA VAL A 31 17.17 6.36 -8.79
C VAL A 31 17.89 6.80 -7.50
N GLY A 32 18.98 6.11 -7.14
CA GLY A 32 19.82 6.53 -6.02
C GLY A 32 19.20 6.37 -4.63
N MET A 33 18.18 5.51 -4.49
CA MET A 33 17.81 4.96 -3.18
C MET A 33 18.88 3.95 -2.73
N LYS A 34 19.09 3.83 -1.41
CA LYS A 34 19.95 2.79 -0.84
C LYS A 34 19.29 1.42 -0.99
N HIS A 35 17.96 1.36 -0.87
CA HIS A 35 17.18 0.17 -1.20
C HIS A 35 17.06 0.02 -2.73
N ASN A 36 18.11 -0.55 -3.34
CA ASN A 36 18.26 -0.61 -4.79
C ASN A 36 17.95 -1.98 -5.40
N LYS A 37 17.65 -2.99 -4.57
CA LYS A 37 17.10 -4.29 -4.99
C LYS A 37 15.59 -4.22 -4.78
N VAL A 38 14.83 -4.26 -5.87
CA VAL A 38 13.38 -4.03 -5.83
C VAL A 38 12.66 -5.24 -6.44
N GLN A 39 11.69 -5.78 -5.73
CA GLN A 39 10.79 -6.81 -6.20
C GLN A 39 9.49 -6.16 -6.70
N LEU A 40 9.28 -6.18 -8.00
CA LEU A 40 8.06 -5.71 -8.64
C LEU A 40 7.01 -6.82 -8.60
N LEU A 41 5.87 -6.58 -7.96
CA LEU A 41 4.70 -7.45 -8.04
C LEU A 41 3.84 -7.00 -9.22
N LEU A 42 3.86 -7.78 -10.29
CA LEU A 42 2.98 -7.60 -11.43
C LEU A 42 1.69 -8.36 -11.19
N ARG A 43 0.55 -7.70 -11.38
CA ARG A 43 -0.79 -8.27 -11.26
C ARG A 43 -1.56 -8.06 -12.54
N GLY A 44 -2.04 -9.14 -13.14
CA GLY A 44 -2.88 -9.09 -14.33
C GLY A 44 -4.31 -9.55 -14.07
N ASP A 45 -5.26 -9.04 -14.85
CA ASP A 45 -6.67 -9.49 -14.78
C ASP A 45 -6.85 -10.93 -15.29
N SER A 46 -5.89 -11.42 -16.09
CA SER A 46 -5.79 -12.80 -16.58
C SER A 46 -4.42 -13.41 -16.27
N THR A 47 -4.21 -14.67 -16.68
CA THR A 47 -3.00 -15.43 -16.33
C THR A 47 -1.73 -14.81 -16.89
N LEU A 48 -0.85 -14.34 -15.99
CA LEU A 48 0.50 -13.89 -16.30
C LEU A 48 1.53 -15.02 -16.31
N GLY A 49 1.24 -16.19 -15.72
CA GLY A 49 2.19 -17.30 -15.54
C GLY A 49 2.78 -17.89 -16.83
N ALA A 50 2.22 -17.59 -18.01
CA ALA A 50 2.80 -17.97 -19.30
C ALA A 50 3.82 -16.95 -19.85
N HIS A 51 3.90 -15.76 -19.26
CA HIS A 51 4.78 -14.69 -19.72
C HIS A 51 6.18 -14.80 -19.11
N ILE A 52 7.17 -14.39 -19.90
CA ILE A 52 8.58 -14.25 -19.49
C ILE A 52 8.89 -12.74 -19.48
N PRO A 53 9.19 -12.14 -18.32
CA PRO A 53 9.57 -10.74 -18.24
C PRO A 53 11.01 -10.54 -18.75
N THR A 54 11.23 -9.51 -19.55
CA THR A 54 12.57 -9.00 -19.89
C THR A 54 12.62 -7.50 -19.71
N ILE A 55 13.77 -7.00 -19.23
CA ILE A 55 13.99 -5.56 -19.02
C ILE A 55 15.28 -5.18 -19.74
N LYS A 56 15.20 -4.13 -20.57
CA LYS A 56 16.35 -3.52 -21.25
C LYS A 56 16.36 -2.03 -20.95
N TYR A 57 17.07 -1.64 -19.89
CA TYR A 57 17.19 -0.25 -19.49
C TYR A 57 18.55 -0.01 -18.83
N ALA A 58 19.26 1.04 -19.23
CA ALA A 58 20.60 1.31 -18.75
C ALA A 58 20.61 1.54 -17.22
N GLY A 59 21.36 0.71 -16.50
CA GLY A 59 21.44 0.76 -15.04
C GLY A 59 20.29 0.05 -14.31
N VAL A 60 19.39 -0.67 -15.00
CA VAL A 60 18.40 -1.54 -14.35
C VAL A 60 18.56 -2.96 -14.86
N GLN A 61 18.89 -3.87 -13.94
CA GLN A 61 19.12 -5.27 -14.25
C GLN A 61 17.99 -6.13 -13.69
N LEU A 62 17.32 -6.90 -14.56
CA LEU A 62 16.48 -8.02 -14.13
C LEU A 62 17.39 -9.12 -13.55
N THR A 63 17.21 -9.44 -12.27
CA THR A 63 18.02 -10.46 -11.58
C THR A 63 17.33 -11.81 -11.52
N SER A 64 16.01 -11.83 -11.29
CA SER A 64 15.20 -13.04 -11.33
C SER A 64 13.73 -12.70 -11.48
N TYR A 65 12.89 -13.70 -11.74
CA TYR A 65 11.44 -13.57 -11.62
C TYR A 65 10.82 -14.90 -11.18
N ASN A 66 9.69 -14.83 -10.50
CA ASN A 66 8.93 -15.98 -10.04
C ASN A 66 7.47 -15.87 -10.46
N LYS A 67 6.89 -17.00 -10.84
CA LYS A 67 5.45 -17.14 -11.06
C LYS A 67 4.81 -17.50 -9.73
N LEU A 68 3.72 -16.85 -9.37
CA LEU A 68 3.03 -17.13 -8.11
C LEU A 68 1.84 -18.09 -8.34
N ASP A 69 1.35 -18.69 -7.25
CA ASP A 69 0.50 -19.88 -7.28
C ASP A 69 -0.78 -19.73 -8.09
N ASN A 70 -1.44 -18.58 -8.03
CA ASN A 70 -2.70 -18.33 -8.74
C ASN A 70 -2.50 -18.05 -10.24
N GLY A 71 -1.26 -17.98 -10.72
CA GLY A 71 -0.90 -17.75 -12.12
C GLY A 71 -1.18 -16.36 -12.67
N LYS A 72 -1.79 -15.45 -11.90
CA LYS A 72 -2.10 -14.06 -12.32
C LYS A 72 -1.04 -13.04 -11.91
N TYR A 73 -0.04 -13.49 -11.15
CA TYR A 73 0.99 -12.64 -10.60
C TYR A 73 2.39 -13.11 -10.99
N LEU A 74 3.29 -12.14 -11.18
CA LEU A 74 4.73 -12.35 -11.31
C LEU A 74 5.45 -11.49 -10.28
N ALA A 75 6.38 -12.08 -9.53
CA ALA A 75 7.34 -11.33 -8.72
C ALA A 75 8.63 -11.15 -9.55
N VAL A 76 8.94 -9.93 -9.96
CA VAL A 76 10.06 -9.59 -10.86
C VAL A 76 11.11 -8.81 -10.08
N ASN A 77 12.28 -9.40 -9.86
CA ASN A 77 13.35 -8.79 -9.08
C ASN A 77 14.30 -8.00 -9.98
N VAL A 78 14.55 -6.75 -9.62
CA VAL A 78 15.48 -5.86 -10.32
C VAL A 78 16.53 -5.29 -9.37
N THR A 79 17.72 -5.00 -9.89
CA THR A 79 18.72 -4.17 -9.22
C THR A 79 18.90 -2.88 -9.99
N ILE A 80 18.89 -1.75 -9.28
CA ILE A 80 19.03 -0.41 -9.84
C ILE A 80 20.43 0.11 -9.49
N ALA A 81 21.23 0.38 -10.50
CA ALA A 81 22.58 0.88 -10.35
C ALA A 81 22.60 2.36 -9.91
N PRO A 82 23.62 2.81 -9.15
CA PRO A 82 23.72 4.21 -8.72
C PRO A 82 23.77 5.23 -9.87
N ASN A 83 24.21 4.81 -11.06
CA ASN A 83 24.30 5.65 -12.26
C ASN A 83 23.06 5.58 -13.16
N ALA A 84 22.04 4.78 -12.80
CA ALA A 84 20.77 4.72 -13.52
C ALA A 84 20.14 6.12 -13.63
N LYS A 85 19.48 6.39 -14.75
CA LYS A 85 18.83 7.67 -15.00
C LYS A 85 17.32 7.56 -14.84
N PRO A 86 16.63 8.63 -14.39
CA PRO A 86 15.18 8.66 -14.39
C PRO A 86 14.61 8.46 -15.79
N GLY A 87 13.46 7.79 -15.88
CA GLY A 87 12.78 7.48 -17.12
C GLY A 87 11.77 6.35 -16.93
N ASN A 88 11.21 5.87 -18.04
CA ASN A 88 10.30 4.73 -18.03
C ASN A 88 11.07 3.46 -18.37
N VAL A 89 11.09 2.51 -17.43
CA VAL A 89 11.71 1.19 -17.60
C VAL A 89 10.72 0.27 -18.33
N PRO A 90 11.01 -0.17 -19.56
CA PRO A 90 10.14 -1.09 -20.28
C PRO A 90 10.26 -2.49 -19.68
N ILE A 91 9.15 -3.01 -19.15
CA ILE A 91 8.99 -4.40 -18.75
C ILE A 91 8.25 -5.11 -19.89
N GLU A 92 8.99 -5.86 -20.69
CA GLU A 92 8.43 -6.66 -21.78
C GLU A 92 7.98 -8.02 -21.23
N LEU A 93 6.69 -8.33 -21.34
CA LEU A 93 6.09 -9.63 -21.03
C LEU A 93 5.92 -10.42 -22.33
N LYS A 94 6.76 -11.44 -22.52
CA LYS A 94 6.76 -12.27 -23.74
C LYS A 94 5.99 -13.56 -23.55
N ARG A 95 5.11 -13.88 -24.49
CA ARG A 95 4.39 -15.17 -24.57
C ARG A 95 4.31 -15.63 -26.02
N GLY A 96 5.13 -16.61 -26.40
CA GLY A 96 5.26 -17.03 -27.80
C GLY A 96 5.74 -15.86 -28.67
N SER A 97 5.01 -15.55 -29.74
CA SER A 97 5.28 -14.39 -30.60
C SER A 97 4.69 -13.07 -30.07
N SER A 98 3.83 -13.11 -29.05
CA SER A 98 3.21 -11.91 -28.48
C SER A 98 4.11 -11.27 -27.43
N THR A 99 4.21 -9.93 -27.46
CA THR A 99 4.92 -9.14 -26.45
C THR A 99 4.01 -8.00 -25.99
N GLN A 100 3.77 -7.93 -24.69
CA GLN A 100 3.17 -6.78 -24.05
C GLN A 100 4.25 -5.96 -23.37
N THR A 101 4.26 -4.64 -23.51
CA THR A 101 5.21 -3.77 -22.83
C THR A 101 4.49 -2.93 -21.78
N ILE A 102 5.03 -2.91 -20.56
CA ILE A 102 4.57 -2.06 -19.47
C ILE A 102 5.69 -1.09 -19.15
N ASN A 103 5.39 0.21 -19.17
CA ASN A 103 6.35 1.25 -18.85
C ASN A 103 6.29 1.56 -17.35
N TRP A 104 7.25 1.05 -16.59
CA TRP A 104 7.34 1.28 -15.15
C TRP A 104 8.16 2.53 -14.83
N PRO A 105 7.63 3.54 -14.13
CA PRO A 105 8.34 4.78 -13.88
C PRO A 105 9.48 4.62 -12.87
N LEU A 106 10.68 5.05 -13.26
CA LEU A 106 11.85 5.23 -12.41
C LEU A 106 12.15 6.72 -12.30
N LEU A 107 11.85 7.32 -11.15
CA LEU A 107 11.81 8.76 -10.96
C LEU A 107 13.12 9.31 -10.40
N ALA A 108 13.31 10.62 -10.51
CA ALA A 108 14.29 11.35 -9.71
C ALA A 108 13.77 11.48 -8.27
N ARG A 109 14.63 11.27 -7.28
CA ARG A 109 14.27 11.47 -5.85
C ARG A 109 13.81 12.89 -5.56
N ARG A 110 12.96 13.03 -4.54
CA ARG A 110 12.56 14.35 -4.02
C ARG A 110 13.79 15.17 -3.64
N LYS A 111 13.71 16.48 -3.81
CA LYS A 111 14.77 17.41 -3.38
C LYS A 111 15.07 17.15 -1.89
N GLY A 112 16.35 17.23 -1.53
CA GLY A 112 16.80 16.94 -0.16
C GLY A 112 17.00 15.44 0.16
N LYS A 113 16.41 14.51 -0.60
CA LYS A 113 16.61 13.05 -0.40
C LYS A 113 16.45 12.61 1.07
N GLY A 114 15.37 13.07 1.72
CA GLY A 114 15.13 12.84 3.15
C GLY A 114 15.78 13.85 4.10
N SER A 115 16.38 14.95 3.59
CA SER A 115 16.89 16.05 4.42
C SER A 115 15.90 17.20 4.60
N SER A 116 14.87 17.29 3.77
CA SER A 116 13.81 18.32 3.81
C SER A 116 12.41 17.76 4.09
N PHE A 117 12.33 16.44 4.25
CA PHE A 117 11.18 15.62 4.69
C PHE A 117 11.78 14.44 5.45
N ALA A 118 10.99 13.54 6.04
CA ALA A 118 11.53 12.43 6.84
C ALA A 118 12.41 12.91 8.02
N GLN A 119 12.04 14.04 8.64
CA GLN A 119 12.83 14.65 9.71
C GLN A 119 12.57 14.07 11.10
N GLY A 120 11.57 13.20 11.24
CA GLY A 120 11.18 12.65 12.54
C GLY A 120 10.42 13.64 13.41
N VAL A 121 9.70 13.08 14.37
CA VAL A 121 9.13 13.81 15.51
C VAL A 121 9.98 13.56 16.76
N THR A 122 10.08 14.59 17.60
CA THR A 122 10.92 14.62 18.81
C THR A 122 10.09 15.09 20.00
N SER A 123 10.69 15.15 21.19
CA SER A 123 10.01 15.65 22.39
C SER A 123 9.61 17.13 22.33
N SER A 124 10.12 17.91 21.37
CA SER A 124 9.70 19.29 21.14
C SER A 124 8.45 19.41 20.25
N ASP A 125 7.99 18.32 19.64
CA ASP A 125 6.85 18.35 18.73
C ASP A 125 5.52 18.19 19.46
N PHE A 126 4.56 19.05 19.11
CA PHE A 126 3.16 18.86 19.49
C PHE A 126 2.42 18.15 18.36
N ILE A 127 2.14 16.87 18.57
CA ILE A 127 1.43 16.00 17.63
C ILE A 127 -0.08 16.13 17.84
N TYR A 128 -0.81 16.42 16.77
CA TYR A 128 -2.27 16.43 16.75
C TYR A 128 -2.82 15.28 15.89
N LEU A 129 -3.56 14.37 16.52
CA LEU A 129 -4.21 13.23 15.86
C LEU A 129 -5.54 13.66 15.23
N ILE A 130 -5.75 13.28 13.97
CA ILE A 130 -6.94 13.59 13.19
C ILE A 130 -7.48 12.30 12.55
N MET A 131 -8.78 12.05 12.75
CA MET A 131 -9.53 11.12 11.89
C MET A 131 -10.10 11.91 10.72
N PRO A 132 -9.58 11.75 9.47
CA PRO A 132 -9.92 12.64 8.36
C PRO A 132 -11.42 12.80 8.14
N ASP A 133 -12.17 11.68 8.14
CA ASP A 133 -13.63 11.66 7.95
C ASP A 133 -14.41 12.49 8.99
N ARG A 134 -13.82 12.83 10.14
CA ARG A 134 -14.50 13.51 11.26
C ARG A 134 -14.03 14.91 11.55
N PHE A 135 -12.99 15.38 10.88
CA PHE A 135 -12.38 16.66 11.24
C PHE A 135 -13.07 17.83 10.57
N SER A 136 -13.09 17.86 9.24
CA SER A 136 -13.70 18.94 8.47
C SER A 136 -13.96 18.44 7.05
N ASN A 137 -15.17 18.68 6.55
CA ASN A 137 -15.54 18.44 5.15
C ASN A 137 -15.24 19.72 4.36
N GLY A 138 -14.20 19.66 3.53
CA GLY A 138 -13.74 20.77 2.71
C GLY A 138 -14.20 20.68 1.26
N ASP A 139 -14.62 19.51 0.81
CA ASP A 139 -15.12 19.25 -0.53
C ASP A 139 -16.24 18.19 -0.51
N PRO A 140 -17.51 18.62 -0.36
CA PRO A 140 -18.65 17.70 -0.34
C PRO A 140 -18.86 16.91 -1.64
N THR A 141 -18.17 17.27 -2.73
CA THR A 141 -18.32 16.57 -4.02
C THR A 141 -17.66 15.19 -4.01
N ASN A 142 -16.76 14.93 -3.05
CA ASN A 142 -16.09 13.64 -2.88
C ASN A 142 -16.71 12.75 -1.78
N ASP A 143 -17.73 13.22 -1.05
CA ASP A 143 -18.41 12.45 0.01
C ASP A 143 -18.92 11.09 -0.48
N ARG A 144 -19.34 11.03 -1.76
CA ARG A 144 -19.85 9.84 -2.43
C ARG A 144 -19.17 9.69 -3.79
N ILE A 145 -18.32 8.67 -3.93
CA ILE A 145 -17.67 8.33 -5.19
C ILE A 145 -18.43 7.19 -5.87
N ALA A 146 -18.87 7.41 -7.10
CA ALA A 146 -19.54 6.38 -7.89
C ALA A 146 -18.62 5.15 -8.09
N GLY A 147 -19.15 3.96 -7.80
CA GLY A 147 -18.43 2.69 -7.91
C GLY A 147 -17.80 2.19 -6.61
N MET A 148 -17.64 3.03 -5.59
CA MET A 148 -17.26 2.57 -4.25
C MET A 148 -18.44 1.89 -3.52
N ARG A 149 -18.15 0.94 -2.64
CA ARG A 149 -19.15 0.11 -1.97
C ARG A 149 -19.87 0.85 -0.85
N ASP A 150 -19.13 1.45 0.07
CA ASP A 150 -19.72 2.23 1.16
C ASP A 150 -20.14 3.62 0.65
N GLN A 151 -21.45 3.76 0.49
CA GLN A 151 -22.15 5.00 0.14
C GLN A 151 -22.85 5.62 1.36
N SER A 152 -22.47 5.22 2.59
CA SER A 152 -22.98 5.82 3.81
C SER A 152 -22.53 7.27 3.91
N LEU A 153 -23.42 8.13 4.42
CA LEU A 153 -23.13 9.52 4.75
C LEU A 153 -24.17 9.96 5.78
N ASN A 154 -23.89 9.73 7.06
CA ASN A 154 -24.82 10.06 8.15
C ASN A 154 -24.04 10.42 9.41
N ARG A 155 -24.21 11.66 9.87
CA ARG A 155 -23.53 12.19 11.05
C ARG A 155 -24.15 11.75 12.38
N ASP A 156 -25.34 11.16 12.36
CA ASP A 156 -26.05 10.71 13.58
C ASP A 156 -25.53 9.36 14.11
N THR A 157 -24.62 8.70 13.39
CA THR A 157 -24.01 7.44 13.82
C THR A 157 -22.50 7.50 13.67
N VAL A 158 -21.79 6.93 14.64
CA VAL A 158 -20.31 6.85 14.63
C VAL A 158 -19.77 5.86 13.59
N PHE A 159 -20.63 5.03 12.99
CA PHE A 159 -20.25 3.96 12.06
C PHE A 159 -20.38 4.32 10.58
N ASN A 160 -21.08 5.41 10.26
CA ASN A 160 -21.18 5.87 8.88
C ASN A 160 -20.11 6.93 8.64
N ARG A 161 -19.82 7.17 7.37
CA ARG A 161 -18.99 8.31 6.97
C ARG A 161 -19.68 9.63 7.29
N HIS A 162 -18.90 10.64 7.64
CA HIS A 162 -19.36 12.01 7.94
C HIS A 162 -18.90 13.03 6.89
N GLY A 163 -18.02 12.60 5.97
CA GLY A 163 -17.58 13.36 4.80
C GLY A 163 -16.38 14.26 5.06
N GLY A 164 -15.68 14.12 6.17
CA GLY A 164 -14.42 14.84 6.37
C GLY A 164 -13.35 14.39 5.37
N ASP A 165 -12.50 15.31 4.94
CA ASP A 165 -11.56 15.08 3.84
C ASP A 165 -10.23 15.84 4.03
N LEU A 166 -9.26 15.56 3.15
CA LEU A 166 -7.92 16.16 3.24
C LEU A 166 -7.92 17.66 2.93
N GLN A 167 -8.85 18.13 2.09
CA GLN A 167 -9.02 19.56 1.80
C GLN A 167 -9.52 20.30 3.05
N GLY A 168 -10.44 19.72 3.80
CA GLY A 168 -10.95 20.25 5.06
C GLY A 168 -9.84 20.35 6.11
N ILE A 169 -8.96 19.35 6.21
CA ILE A 169 -7.76 19.45 7.04
C ILE A 169 -6.87 20.62 6.57
N GLN A 170 -6.59 20.71 5.27
CA GLN A 170 -5.76 21.76 4.70
C GLN A 170 -6.31 23.17 4.98
N ASN A 171 -7.63 23.35 4.87
CA ASN A 171 -8.32 24.61 5.14
C ASN A 171 -8.15 25.07 6.60
N ASN A 172 -7.92 24.14 7.52
CA ASN A 172 -7.82 24.40 8.96
C ASN A 172 -6.38 24.37 9.49
N LEU A 173 -5.36 24.32 8.62
CA LEU A 173 -3.96 24.36 9.06
C LEU A 173 -3.61 25.65 9.84
N GLY A 174 -4.27 26.77 9.55
CA GLY A 174 -4.09 28.01 10.30
C GLY A 174 -4.56 27.90 11.76
N TYR A 175 -5.69 27.22 11.98
CA TYR A 175 -6.21 26.92 13.32
C TYR A 175 -5.25 26.02 14.10
N LEU A 176 -4.76 24.95 13.47
CA LEU A 176 -3.81 24.00 14.08
C LEU A 176 -2.49 24.70 14.43
N GLN A 177 -1.96 25.53 13.54
CA GLN A 177 -0.73 26.29 13.79
C GLN A 177 -0.90 27.31 14.92
N ALA A 178 -2.04 28.00 15.00
CA ALA A 178 -2.33 28.94 16.09
C ALA A 178 -2.42 28.27 17.47
N MET A 179 -2.82 26.99 17.51
CA MET A 179 -2.82 26.16 18.72
C MET A 179 -1.38 25.74 19.13
N GLY A 180 -0.40 25.88 18.25
CA GLY A 180 0.98 25.44 18.47
C GLY A 180 1.29 24.03 17.98
N VAL A 181 0.40 23.42 17.19
CA VAL A 181 0.63 22.10 16.60
C VAL A 181 1.83 22.16 15.64
N THR A 182 2.77 21.25 15.79
CA THR A 182 3.96 21.15 14.91
C THR A 182 3.93 19.91 14.03
N SER A 183 3.08 18.92 14.35
CA SER A 183 3.01 17.65 13.62
C SER A 183 1.57 17.16 13.53
N LEU A 184 1.15 16.69 12.35
CA LEU A 184 -0.14 16.05 12.15
C LEU A 184 0.03 14.54 12.04
N TRP A 185 -0.78 13.79 12.78
CA TRP A 185 -0.96 12.35 12.61
C TRP A 185 -2.38 12.11 12.11
N LEU A 186 -2.50 11.58 10.89
CA LEU A 186 -3.80 11.21 10.34
C LEU A 186 -4.01 9.71 10.55
N ASN A 187 -5.21 9.27 10.93
CA ASN A 187 -5.59 7.88 10.74
C ASN A 187 -5.41 7.46 9.27
N PRO A 188 -5.37 6.14 8.95
CA PRO A 188 -5.01 5.68 7.62
C PRO A 188 -5.84 6.35 6.51
N VAL A 189 -5.14 6.85 5.50
CA VAL A 189 -5.73 7.59 4.35
C VAL A 189 -5.85 6.73 3.09
N LEU A 190 -5.37 5.49 3.14
CA LEU A 190 -5.39 4.56 2.02
C LEU A 190 -6.83 4.17 1.67
N GLU A 191 -7.07 3.82 0.40
CA GLU A 191 -8.37 3.40 -0.09
C GLU A 191 -8.95 2.30 0.78
N ASN A 192 -10.17 2.49 1.30
CA ASN A 192 -10.90 1.52 2.09
C ASN A 192 -12.26 1.26 1.45
N ASP A 193 -12.31 0.47 0.38
CA ASP A 193 -13.52 0.13 -0.38
C ASP A 193 -14.28 -1.08 0.20
N MET A 194 -14.37 -1.13 1.53
CA MET A 194 -15.25 -2.05 2.27
C MET A 194 -16.73 -1.62 2.15
N PRO A 195 -17.71 -2.52 2.34
CA PRO A 195 -19.13 -2.20 2.23
C PRO A 195 -19.66 -1.32 3.37
N ASP A 196 -19.00 -1.35 4.52
CA ASP A 196 -19.31 -0.56 5.71
C ASP A 196 -18.03 -0.25 6.49
N ARG A 197 -18.16 0.59 7.52
CA ARG A 197 -17.08 0.93 8.46
C ARG A 197 -15.85 1.54 7.79
N THR A 198 -16.02 2.33 6.72
CA THR A 198 -14.87 2.90 6.00
C THR A 198 -14.33 4.18 6.63
N GLU A 199 -15.04 4.78 7.59
CA GLU A 199 -14.68 6.03 8.30
C GLU A 199 -13.29 6.00 8.94
N HIS A 200 -12.85 4.81 9.35
CA HIS A 200 -11.69 4.64 10.23
C HIS A 200 -10.39 4.35 9.46
N GLY A 201 -10.47 3.94 8.18
CA GLY A 201 -9.30 3.69 7.33
C GLY A 201 -8.55 2.36 7.56
N TYR A 202 -8.56 1.79 8.77
CA TYR A 202 -7.78 0.58 9.11
C TYR A 202 -8.08 -0.71 8.31
N ALA A 203 -9.21 -0.82 7.59
CA ALA A 203 -9.54 -1.98 6.75
C ALA A 203 -9.30 -1.70 5.25
N PHE A 204 -8.20 -1.02 4.93
CA PHE A 204 -7.88 -0.58 3.57
C PHE A 204 -7.80 -1.73 2.54
N THR A 205 -8.14 -1.41 1.29
CA THR A 205 -8.31 -2.31 0.15
C THR A 205 -7.28 -2.09 -0.96
N ASP A 206 -6.47 -1.03 -0.89
CA ASP A 206 -5.31 -0.81 -1.76
C ASP A 206 -4.19 -0.10 -0.98
N HIS A 207 -2.94 -0.58 -1.11
CA HIS A 207 -1.77 0.01 -0.46
C HIS A 207 -1.26 1.27 -1.18
N TYR A 208 -1.48 1.39 -2.49
CA TYR A 208 -0.80 2.41 -3.31
C TYR A 208 -1.73 3.53 -3.80
N THR A 209 -2.93 3.61 -3.22
CA THR A 209 -3.97 4.57 -3.61
C THR A 209 -4.54 5.21 -2.34
N VAL A 210 -4.52 6.54 -2.25
CA VAL A 210 -5.26 7.29 -1.22
C VAL A 210 -6.74 7.25 -1.53
N ASP A 211 -7.59 7.10 -0.51
CA ASP A 211 -9.04 6.98 -0.68
C ASP A 211 -9.61 8.17 -1.47
N PRO A 212 -10.34 7.94 -2.58
CA PRO A 212 -10.85 9.03 -3.40
C PRO A 212 -11.92 9.85 -2.68
N ARG A 213 -12.60 9.31 -1.66
CA ARG A 213 -13.52 10.06 -0.80
C ARG A 213 -12.81 10.96 0.22
N LEU A 214 -11.48 10.93 0.26
CA LEU A 214 -10.64 11.90 0.99
C LEU A 214 -9.97 12.91 0.04
N GLY A 215 -10.18 12.77 -1.28
CA GLY A 215 -9.56 13.59 -2.33
C GLY A 215 -8.38 12.92 -3.06
N GLY A 216 -8.01 11.70 -2.69
CA GLY A 216 -6.98 10.89 -3.35
C GLY A 216 -5.55 11.46 -3.28
N ASP A 217 -4.64 10.87 -4.05
CA ASP A 217 -3.20 11.15 -4.00
C ASP A 217 -2.86 12.64 -4.17
N LYS A 218 -3.65 13.35 -5.00
CA LYS A 218 -3.46 14.78 -5.27
C LYS A 218 -3.75 15.62 -4.03
N ALA A 219 -4.87 15.38 -3.35
CA ALA A 219 -5.21 16.09 -2.13
C ALA A 219 -4.22 15.76 -1.00
N TYR A 220 -3.75 14.51 -0.93
CA TYR A 220 -2.75 14.12 0.08
C TYR A 220 -1.41 14.81 -0.14
N GLN A 221 -0.89 14.83 -1.37
CA GLN A 221 0.34 15.57 -1.67
C GLN A 221 0.18 17.07 -1.38
N ALA A 222 -0.95 17.67 -1.77
CA ALA A 222 -1.22 19.09 -1.54
C ALA A 222 -1.26 19.44 -0.04
N LEU A 223 -1.91 18.62 0.78
CA LEU A 223 -1.93 18.78 2.22
C LEU A 223 -0.52 18.73 2.81
N ILE A 224 0.29 17.74 2.40
CA ILE A 224 1.64 17.57 2.93
C ILE A 224 2.53 18.74 2.55
N ASP A 225 2.48 19.18 1.30
CA ASP A 225 3.24 20.35 0.85
C ASP A 225 2.82 21.60 1.64
N ALA A 226 1.52 21.76 1.93
CA ALA A 226 1.00 22.86 2.76
C ALA A 226 1.41 22.76 4.24
N VAL A 227 1.52 21.55 4.79
CA VAL A 227 2.04 21.27 6.14
C VAL A 227 3.53 21.63 6.21
N HIS A 228 4.34 21.16 5.27
CA HIS A 228 5.78 21.47 5.20
C HIS A 228 6.05 22.96 4.98
N ALA A 229 5.25 23.65 4.17
CA ALA A 229 5.36 25.09 3.98
C ALA A 229 5.17 25.91 5.27
N ARG A 230 4.53 25.30 6.28
CA ARG A 230 4.32 25.90 7.62
C ARG A 230 5.38 25.47 8.64
N GLY A 231 6.41 24.72 8.21
CA GLY A 231 7.41 24.14 9.10
C GLY A 231 6.84 23.01 9.98
N MET A 232 5.65 22.52 9.67
CA MET A 232 5.02 21.40 10.35
C MET A 232 5.39 20.09 9.67
N LYS A 233 5.14 18.98 10.37
CA LYS A 233 5.46 17.62 9.93
C LYS A 233 4.19 16.79 9.74
N ILE A 234 4.28 15.72 8.95
CA ILE A 234 3.20 14.74 8.81
C ILE A 234 3.64 13.33 9.18
N ILE A 235 2.78 12.62 9.89
CA ILE A 235 2.98 11.24 10.35
C ILE A 235 2.00 10.35 9.58
N GLN A 236 2.52 9.32 8.93
CA GLN A 236 1.72 8.26 8.32
C GLN A 236 1.31 7.26 9.40
N ASP A 237 0.03 6.92 9.45
CA ASP A 237 -0.48 5.78 10.18
C ASP A 237 -0.44 4.55 9.28
N ALA A 238 0.32 3.54 9.71
CA ALA A 238 0.70 2.38 8.91
C ALA A 238 0.21 1.10 9.55
N VAL A 239 -0.57 0.34 8.78
CA VAL A 239 -1.05 -0.99 9.17
C VAL A 239 -0.29 -2.03 8.35
N TYR A 240 0.49 -2.87 9.03
CA TYR A 240 1.21 -3.98 8.40
C TYR A 240 0.54 -5.34 8.63
N ASN A 241 -0.24 -5.44 9.71
CA ASN A 241 -0.77 -6.70 10.21
C ASN A 241 -1.83 -7.30 9.29
N HIS A 242 -2.75 -6.47 8.82
CA HIS A 242 -3.93 -6.90 8.09
C HIS A 242 -4.29 -5.91 6.98
N VAL A 243 -5.23 -6.33 6.15
CA VAL A 243 -5.94 -5.52 5.15
C VAL A 243 -7.44 -5.74 5.30
N GLY A 244 -8.29 -5.01 4.59
CA GLY A 244 -9.72 -5.33 4.51
C GLY A 244 -10.00 -6.62 3.72
N SER A 245 -11.11 -7.31 4.02
CA SER A 245 -11.54 -8.51 3.28
C SER A 245 -11.99 -8.24 1.84
N TYR A 246 -12.08 -6.97 1.43
CA TYR A 246 -12.27 -6.57 0.03
C TYR A 246 -10.97 -6.12 -0.64
N HIS A 247 -9.83 -6.20 0.06
CA HIS A 247 -8.53 -5.95 -0.53
C HIS A 247 -8.28 -6.95 -1.66
N TRP A 248 -7.68 -6.48 -2.75
CA TRP A 248 -7.46 -7.31 -3.93
C TRP A 248 -6.54 -8.52 -3.70
N PHE A 249 -5.63 -8.44 -2.72
CA PHE A 249 -4.92 -9.61 -2.19
C PHE A 249 -5.86 -10.69 -1.66
N PHE A 250 -6.90 -10.33 -0.91
CA PHE A 250 -7.76 -11.33 -0.29
C PHE A 250 -8.71 -11.96 -1.31
N LEU A 251 -9.22 -11.14 -2.24
CA LEU A 251 -10.08 -11.60 -3.33
C LEU A 251 -9.36 -12.46 -4.37
N ASP A 252 -8.04 -12.25 -4.56
CA ASP A 252 -7.23 -12.96 -5.54
C ASP A 252 -5.78 -13.13 -5.05
N LYS A 253 -5.61 -14.03 -4.07
CA LYS A 253 -4.35 -14.28 -3.34
C LYS A 253 -3.20 -14.63 -4.28
N PRO A 254 -2.07 -13.89 -4.25
CA PRO A 254 -0.92 -14.19 -5.10
C PRO A 254 -0.30 -15.57 -4.82
N THR A 255 -0.12 -15.92 -3.55
CA THR A 255 0.30 -17.25 -3.08
C THR A 255 -0.71 -17.82 -2.09
N LYS A 256 -0.73 -19.14 -1.90
CA LYS A 256 -1.64 -19.79 -0.94
C LYS A 256 -1.44 -19.29 0.49
N ASP A 257 -0.19 -19.08 0.86
CA ASP A 257 0.26 -18.64 2.18
C ASP A 257 0.42 -17.10 2.29
N TRP A 258 -0.26 -16.31 1.46
CA TRP A 258 -0.20 -14.84 1.53
C TRP A 258 -0.81 -14.29 2.83
N PHE A 259 -1.75 -15.03 3.40
CA PHE A 259 -2.42 -14.76 4.67
C PHE A 259 -2.19 -15.92 5.62
N HIS A 260 -2.25 -15.67 6.92
CA HIS A 260 -2.29 -16.76 7.88
C HIS A 260 -3.61 -17.53 7.74
N GLU A 261 -3.50 -18.83 7.41
CA GLU A 261 -4.64 -19.72 7.25
C GLU A 261 -4.83 -20.63 8.46
N TRP A 262 -6.09 -20.82 8.82
CA TRP A 262 -6.52 -21.66 9.95
C TRP A 262 -7.64 -22.61 9.48
N PRO A 263 -7.78 -23.82 10.06
CA PRO A 263 -8.84 -24.76 9.67
C PRO A 263 -10.25 -24.17 9.76
N THR A 264 -10.47 -23.29 10.73
CA THR A 264 -11.64 -22.41 10.83
C THR A 264 -11.17 -21.00 11.17
N TYR A 265 -12.02 -19.99 10.93
CA TYR A 265 -11.75 -18.63 11.37
C TYR A 265 -11.24 -18.63 12.82
N THR A 266 -10.08 -18.03 13.02
CA THR A 266 -9.42 -17.97 14.33
C THR A 266 -9.06 -16.52 14.60
N ASN A 267 -9.73 -15.97 15.60
CA ASN A 267 -9.45 -14.63 16.10
C ASN A 267 -8.18 -14.66 16.96
N THR A 268 -7.36 -13.61 16.89
CA THR A 268 -6.26 -13.42 17.85
C THR A 268 -6.80 -13.37 19.28
N THR A 269 -5.95 -13.72 20.24
CA THR A 269 -6.31 -13.72 21.66
C THR A 269 -6.39 -12.31 22.24
N TYR A 270 -5.78 -11.32 21.57
CA TYR A 270 -5.51 -9.98 22.08
C TYR A 270 -4.70 -9.96 23.38
N LYS A 271 -3.92 -11.03 23.63
CA LYS A 271 -3.04 -11.16 24.78
C LYS A 271 -1.62 -11.14 24.26
N GLU A 272 -0.90 -10.07 24.56
CA GLU A 272 0.49 -9.86 24.11
C GLU A 272 1.50 -10.69 24.90
N GLN A 273 1.17 -11.11 26.12
CA GLN A 273 2.09 -11.81 27.03
C GLN A 273 2.71 -13.07 26.40
N PRO A 274 1.97 -13.92 25.67
CA PRO A 274 2.54 -15.08 24.99
C PRO A 274 3.72 -14.77 24.06
N LEU A 275 3.86 -13.53 23.56
CA LEU A 275 4.95 -13.16 22.64
C LEU A 275 6.30 -13.00 23.35
N PHE A 276 6.31 -12.76 24.66
CA PHE A 276 7.53 -12.51 25.44
C PHE A 276 7.61 -13.28 26.76
N ASP A 277 6.59 -14.07 27.12
CA ASP A 277 6.63 -14.98 28.25
C ASP A 277 7.41 -16.26 27.91
N ALA A 278 8.48 -16.52 28.65
CA ALA A 278 9.32 -17.71 28.50
C ALA A 278 8.57 -19.02 28.78
N TYR A 279 7.42 -18.96 29.45
CA TYR A 279 6.57 -20.11 29.77
C TYR A 279 5.33 -20.21 28.87
N ALA A 280 5.19 -19.33 27.88
CA ALA A 280 4.03 -19.31 27.00
C ALA A 280 3.85 -20.63 26.26
N ALA A 281 2.61 -21.11 26.19
CA ALA A 281 2.28 -22.23 25.32
C ALA A 281 2.43 -21.80 23.85
N GLN A 282 3.07 -22.65 23.03
CA GLN A 282 3.27 -22.39 21.60
C GLN A 282 1.95 -22.15 20.84
N LYS A 283 0.85 -22.78 21.29
CA LYS A 283 -0.48 -22.54 20.74
C LYS A 283 -0.96 -21.11 20.98
N ASP A 284 -0.73 -20.57 22.17
CA ASP A 284 -1.16 -19.22 22.53
C ASP A 284 -0.29 -18.17 21.82
N TYR A 285 1.03 -18.43 21.70
CA TYR A 285 1.92 -17.63 20.86
C TYR A 285 1.39 -17.57 19.43
N LYS A 286 1.14 -18.74 18.81
CA LYS A 286 0.68 -18.81 17.42
C LYS A 286 -0.67 -18.11 17.24
N GLN A 287 -1.60 -18.27 18.18
CA GLN A 287 -2.90 -17.63 18.06
C GLN A 287 -2.80 -16.10 18.25
N MET A 288 -1.92 -15.62 19.13
CA MET A 288 -1.67 -14.18 19.26
C MET A 288 -1.06 -13.59 17.99
N ALA A 289 0.00 -14.22 17.48
CA ALA A 289 0.79 -13.73 16.35
C ALA A 289 0.11 -13.90 14.98
N ASP A 290 -0.61 -15.01 14.76
CA ASP A 290 -1.15 -15.34 13.43
C ASP A 290 -2.69 -15.30 13.37
N GLY A 291 -3.34 -15.03 14.51
CA GLY A 291 -4.80 -14.94 14.60
C GLY A 291 -5.31 -13.64 14.01
N TRP A 292 -6.47 -13.66 13.37
CA TRP A 292 -7.02 -12.47 12.73
C TRP A 292 -7.55 -11.47 13.75
N PHE A 293 -7.36 -10.18 13.48
CA PHE A 293 -7.85 -9.12 14.37
C PHE A 293 -9.38 -9.06 14.40
N THR A 294 -10.03 -9.21 13.24
CA THR A 294 -11.48 -9.41 13.09
C THR A 294 -11.77 -10.27 11.85
N LYS A 295 -13.03 -10.67 11.66
CA LYS A 295 -13.48 -11.40 10.45
C LYS A 295 -13.31 -10.58 9.16
N GLN A 296 -13.32 -9.26 9.24
CA GLN A 296 -13.20 -8.36 8.09
C GLN A 296 -11.74 -7.95 7.82
N MET A 297 -10.80 -8.34 8.68
CA MET A 297 -9.40 -7.94 8.63
C MET A 297 -8.50 -9.18 8.50
N PRO A 298 -8.41 -9.79 7.30
CA PRO A 298 -7.51 -10.91 7.05
C PRO A 298 -6.05 -10.58 7.36
N ASP A 299 -5.42 -11.49 8.08
CA ASP A 299 -4.08 -11.33 8.65
C ASP A 299 -2.97 -11.74 7.67
N LEU A 300 -2.06 -10.81 7.36
CA LEU A 300 -1.00 -11.00 6.37
C LEU A 300 0.11 -11.88 6.94
N ASN A 301 0.52 -12.90 6.17
CA ASN A 301 1.64 -13.74 6.58
C ASN A 301 2.97 -13.06 6.27
N GLN A 302 3.51 -12.33 7.23
CA GLN A 302 4.75 -11.55 7.10
C GLN A 302 6.03 -12.42 7.07
N SER A 303 5.92 -13.72 7.39
CA SER A 303 7.02 -14.67 7.19
C SER A 303 7.22 -15.01 5.70
N ASN A 304 6.18 -14.84 4.87
CA ASN A 304 6.29 -14.97 3.43
C ASN A 304 7.15 -13.82 2.86
N PRO A 305 8.26 -14.11 2.17
CA PRO A 305 9.16 -13.09 1.66
C PRO A 305 8.51 -12.15 0.63
N TYR A 306 7.50 -12.60 -0.12
CA TYR A 306 6.80 -11.75 -1.07
C TYR A 306 5.94 -10.70 -0.36
N VAL A 307 5.24 -11.08 0.71
CA VAL A 307 4.47 -10.18 1.57
C VAL A 307 5.40 -9.18 2.24
N ALA A 308 6.46 -9.67 2.89
CA ALA A 308 7.44 -8.82 3.57
C ALA A 308 8.07 -7.78 2.62
N ASN A 309 8.53 -8.20 1.44
CA ASN A 309 9.10 -7.28 0.45
C ASN A 309 8.08 -6.25 -0.02
N PHE A 310 6.83 -6.65 -0.25
CA PHE A 310 5.77 -5.74 -0.68
C PHE A 310 5.51 -4.64 0.37
N LEU A 311 5.38 -5.02 1.64
CA LEU A 311 5.12 -4.08 2.75
C LEU A 311 6.31 -3.15 3.03
N ILE A 312 7.54 -3.66 3.00
CA ILE A 312 8.76 -2.85 3.18
C ILE A 312 8.90 -1.83 2.05
N GLN A 313 8.70 -2.26 0.81
CA GLN A 313 8.76 -1.37 -0.34
C GLN A 313 7.63 -0.34 -0.34
N HIS A 314 6.42 -0.72 0.10
CA HIS A 314 5.33 0.23 0.30
C HIS A 314 5.71 1.31 1.31
N ALA A 315 6.29 0.94 2.45
CA ALA A 315 6.71 1.92 3.46
C ALA A 315 7.74 2.92 2.90
N LEU A 316 8.78 2.41 2.24
CA LEU A 316 9.79 3.25 1.57
C LEU A 316 9.20 4.12 0.47
N TRP A 317 8.27 3.57 -0.32
CA TRP A 317 7.58 4.27 -1.39
C TRP A 317 6.74 5.41 -0.84
N THR A 318 5.97 5.19 0.23
CA THR A 318 5.11 6.22 0.83
C THR A 318 5.92 7.38 1.37
N VAL A 319 7.04 7.11 2.07
CA VAL A 319 7.95 8.16 2.54
C VAL A 319 8.54 8.97 1.38
N GLU A 320 9.09 8.32 0.34
CA GLU A 320 9.70 9.02 -0.80
C GLU A 320 8.66 9.69 -1.70
N LYS A 321 7.46 9.12 -1.85
CA LYS A 321 6.39 9.66 -2.70
C LYS A 321 5.85 10.94 -2.11
N PHE A 322 5.42 10.89 -0.85
CA PHE A 322 4.64 11.94 -0.24
C PHE A 322 5.47 12.91 0.60
N GLY A 323 6.63 12.46 1.12
CA GLY A 323 7.47 13.26 2.01
C GLY A 323 7.09 13.08 3.49
N ILE A 324 6.78 11.87 3.91
CA ILE A 324 6.37 11.59 5.30
C ILE A 324 7.51 11.87 6.29
N ASP A 325 7.19 12.42 7.46
CA ASP A 325 8.16 12.79 8.51
C ASP A 325 8.19 11.83 9.69
N GLY A 326 7.11 11.10 9.94
CA GLY A 326 7.03 10.10 11.00
C GLY A 326 6.17 8.91 10.61
N TRP A 327 6.37 7.79 11.31
CA TRP A 327 5.73 6.53 11.00
C TRP A 327 5.11 5.92 12.26
N ARG A 328 3.78 6.01 12.38
CA ARG A 328 3.01 5.38 13.45
C ARG A 328 2.59 3.99 12.98
N ILE A 329 2.96 2.95 13.70
CA ILE A 329 2.62 1.57 13.34
C ILE A 329 1.43 1.12 14.18
N ASP A 330 0.32 0.84 13.52
CA ASP A 330 -0.86 0.24 14.10
C ASP A 330 -0.59 -1.18 14.60
N THR A 331 -1.31 -1.60 15.65
CA THR A 331 -1.34 -3.01 16.09
C THR A 331 0.05 -3.66 16.16
N TYR A 332 1.03 -2.94 16.72
CA TYR A 332 2.46 -3.29 16.60
C TYR A 332 2.75 -4.72 17.07
N ALA A 333 2.17 -5.12 18.21
CA ALA A 333 2.37 -6.44 18.82
C ALA A 333 1.82 -7.61 17.99
N TYR A 334 0.97 -7.37 16.99
CA TYR A 334 0.38 -8.43 16.17
C TYR A 334 1.27 -8.79 14.96
N ASN A 335 2.25 -7.94 14.64
CA ASN A 335 3.16 -8.18 13.52
C ASN A 335 4.28 -9.17 13.87
N ASP A 336 4.77 -9.92 12.88
CA ASP A 336 5.97 -10.74 13.00
C ASP A 336 7.18 -9.85 13.34
N LEU A 337 7.84 -10.15 14.46
CA LEU A 337 8.94 -9.35 14.99
C LEU A 337 10.15 -9.31 14.02
N ALA A 338 10.42 -10.40 13.32
CA ALA A 338 11.54 -10.45 12.36
C ALA A 338 11.25 -9.56 11.14
N PHE A 339 10.02 -9.57 10.63
CA PHE A 339 9.54 -8.63 9.63
C PHE A 339 9.65 -7.17 10.12
N MET A 340 9.15 -6.87 11.31
CA MET A 340 9.20 -5.51 11.86
C MET A 340 10.63 -4.98 11.95
N ASN A 341 11.58 -5.80 12.40
CA ASN A 341 13.00 -5.44 12.42
C ASN A 341 13.55 -5.12 11.02
N ARG A 342 13.18 -5.91 10.00
CA ARG A 342 13.59 -5.65 8.60
C ARG A 342 12.97 -4.36 8.07
N CYS A 343 11.70 -4.11 8.35
CA CYS A 343 11.00 -2.92 7.89
C CYS A 343 11.56 -1.65 8.53
N ASN A 344 11.70 -1.64 9.86
CA ASN A 344 12.28 -0.53 10.61
C ASN A 344 13.71 -0.26 10.14
N LYS A 345 14.53 -1.31 9.95
CA LYS A 345 15.88 -1.17 9.42
C LYS A 345 15.88 -0.55 8.02
N ALA A 346 15.02 -1.01 7.12
CA ALA A 346 14.95 -0.46 5.77
C ALA A 346 14.59 1.04 5.76
N LEU A 347 13.60 1.44 6.57
CA LEU A 347 13.20 2.83 6.73
C LEU A 347 14.34 3.70 7.30
N LEU A 348 14.98 3.25 8.38
CA LEU A 348 16.07 4.00 9.03
C LEU A 348 17.37 4.02 8.22
N ASP A 349 17.67 2.95 7.48
CA ASP A 349 18.81 2.94 6.56
C ASP A 349 18.60 3.99 5.47
N GLU A 350 17.41 4.10 4.88
CA GLU A 350 17.09 5.08 3.85
C GLU A 350 16.94 6.51 4.42
N TYR A 351 16.26 6.65 5.56
CA TYR A 351 15.91 7.91 6.22
C TYR A 351 16.31 7.90 7.71
N PRO A 352 17.57 8.18 8.04
CA PRO A 352 18.09 8.02 9.41
C PRO A 352 17.47 8.93 10.48
N LYS A 353 16.74 9.97 10.07
CA LYS A 353 16.05 10.90 10.97
C LYS A 353 14.57 10.59 11.14
N LEU A 354 14.01 9.63 10.38
CA LEU A 354 12.60 9.28 10.47
C LEU A 354 12.31 8.71 11.86
N SER A 355 11.27 9.20 12.51
CA SER A 355 10.79 8.63 13.78
C SER A 355 9.77 7.54 13.49
N ILE A 356 9.94 6.39 14.15
CA ILE A 356 9.04 5.24 14.04
C ILE A 356 8.55 4.92 15.46
N PHE A 357 7.24 4.80 15.65
CA PHE A 357 6.65 4.43 16.94
C PHE A 357 5.45 3.51 16.75
N GLY A 358 5.34 2.49 17.59
CA GLY A 358 4.29 1.48 17.50
C GLY A 358 3.20 1.68 18.54
N GLU A 359 1.96 1.43 18.16
CA GLU A 359 0.87 1.21 19.08
C GLU A 359 1.00 -0.20 19.68
N THR A 360 1.25 -0.27 20.98
CA THR A 360 1.12 -1.50 21.75
C THR A 360 0.20 -1.22 22.92
N TRP A 361 -1.04 -1.68 22.81
CA TRP A 361 -2.00 -1.55 23.89
C TRP A 361 -1.87 -2.75 24.82
N VAL A 362 -1.18 -2.54 25.94
CA VAL A 362 -1.07 -3.54 27.00
C VAL A 362 -2.13 -3.25 28.07
N HIS A 363 -2.85 -4.29 28.49
CA HIS A 363 -3.66 -4.23 29.70
C HIS A 363 -2.81 -4.76 30.85
N GLY A 364 -2.36 -3.85 31.72
CA GLY A 364 -1.60 -4.18 32.92
C GLY A 364 -2.43 -4.78 34.04
#